data_AF-A0A126RI37-F1
#
_entry.id   AF-A0A126RI37-F1
#
_cell.length_a   1.000
_cell.length_b   1.000
_cell.length_c   1.000
_cell.angle_alpha   90.00
_cell.angle_beta   90.00
_cell.angle_gamma   90.00
#
_symmetry.space_group_name_H-M   'P 1'
#
loop_
_entity.id
_entity.type
_entity.pdbx_description
1 polymer ?
#
loop_
_entity_poly.entity_id
_entity_poly.type
_entity_poly.pdbx_seq_one_letter_code
_entity_poly.pdbx_strand_id
1 'polypeptide(L)'
;MKFPPFSYACPTSLADAIELLSDDEDARPLAGGQSLLPMMALRVAAPRMLVDLGGIDGLRQSSVLPESMRIGAMVTHAANASSLDIWMHFPLMSEALHHVAHQAVRSRGTFGGSLAHADAGAEMPLVVSALDGMLLLEGPGGSRSVAAVDFFQGHYTTAIEPGEILTGVEVPFSDMEWAFEELARRSGDLAIAMAAAGLRIEDGICRKARLMLGSISDRPIRAVAAEAYLIDRELTPSVIREASALATTDIHARSDTHASAEYRMSLATTLMRRALTRLATGAF
;
A
#
# COMPACT_ATOMS: atom_id res chain seq x y z
N MET A 1 -4.63 12.38 -27.29
CA MET A 1 -5.14 12.13 -25.93
C MET A 1 -5.02 13.42 -25.14
N LYS A 2 -6.13 14.06 -24.75
CA LYS A 2 -6.16 15.38 -24.06
C LYS A 2 -7.08 15.27 -22.85
N PHE A 3 -6.73 15.92 -21.75
CA PHE A 3 -7.59 16.00 -20.56
C PHE A 3 -8.91 16.72 -20.88
N PRO A 4 -9.99 16.43 -20.14
CA PRO A 4 -11.15 17.34 -20.10
C PRO A 4 -10.73 18.72 -19.59
N PRO A 5 -11.50 19.78 -19.88
CA PRO A 5 -11.30 21.06 -19.20
C PRO A 5 -11.58 20.91 -17.70
N PHE A 6 -10.76 21.55 -16.88
CA PHE A 6 -10.91 21.60 -15.42
C PHE A 6 -10.35 22.94 -14.90
N SER A 7 -10.83 23.36 -13.74
CA SER A 7 -10.23 24.43 -12.96
C SER A 7 -9.09 23.88 -12.11
N TYR A 8 -8.11 24.72 -11.78
CA TYR A 8 -6.94 24.31 -11.01
C TYR A 8 -6.71 25.28 -9.86
N ALA A 9 -6.58 24.74 -8.65
CA ALA A 9 -6.27 25.49 -7.45
C ALA A 9 -4.98 24.93 -6.81
N CYS A 10 -4.17 25.81 -6.22
CA CYS A 10 -2.94 25.45 -5.53
C CYS A 10 -2.94 26.13 -4.14
N PRO A 11 -3.76 25.62 -3.19
CA PRO A 11 -3.81 26.16 -1.84
C PRO A 11 -2.46 25.96 -1.12
N THR A 12 -2.16 26.87 -0.20
CA THR A 12 -0.94 26.80 0.64
C THR A 12 -1.22 26.29 2.04
N SER A 13 -2.50 26.05 2.39
CA SER A 13 -2.90 25.51 3.69
C SER A 13 -3.84 24.32 3.52
N LEU A 14 -3.87 23.46 4.54
CA LEU A 14 -4.77 22.32 4.55
C LEU A 14 -6.23 22.74 4.68
N ALA A 15 -6.50 23.81 5.44
CA ALA A 15 -7.85 24.35 5.62
C ALA A 15 -8.45 24.82 4.28
N ASP A 16 -7.70 25.60 3.50
CA ASP A 16 -8.18 26.06 2.18
C ASP A 16 -8.40 24.89 1.22
N ALA A 17 -7.56 23.86 1.28
CA ALA A 17 -7.73 22.67 0.45
C ALA A 17 -8.99 21.88 0.82
N ILE A 18 -9.27 21.73 2.11
CA ILE A 18 -10.49 21.08 2.62
C ILE A 18 -11.73 21.89 2.22
N GLU A 19 -11.70 23.22 2.32
CA GLU A 19 -12.79 24.10 1.90
C GLU A 19 -13.10 23.90 0.40
N LEU A 20 -12.08 23.98 -0.46
CA LEU A 20 -12.23 23.77 -1.90
C LEU A 20 -12.78 22.37 -2.26
N LEU A 21 -12.35 21.32 -1.54
CA LEU A 21 -12.84 19.96 -1.76
C LEU A 21 -14.23 19.72 -1.17
N SER A 22 -14.65 20.51 -0.20
CA SER A 22 -15.99 20.43 0.42
C SER A 22 -17.03 21.19 -0.40
N ASP A 23 -16.62 22.28 -1.07
CA ASP A 23 -17.50 23.13 -1.88
C ASP A 23 -17.85 22.52 -3.25
N ASP A 24 -17.07 21.56 -3.75
CA ASP A 24 -17.28 20.91 -5.05
C ASP A 24 -17.07 19.40 -4.94
N GLU A 25 -18.17 18.64 -4.97
CA GLU A 25 -18.14 17.16 -4.94
C GLU A 25 -17.39 16.53 -6.13
N ASP A 26 -17.20 17.27 -7.23
CA ASP A 26 -16.43 16.85 -8.40
C ASP A 26 -14.97 17.35 -8.36
N ALA A 27 -14.57 18.08 -7.32
CA ALA A 27 -13.17 18.43 -7.09
C ALA A 27 -12.40 17.20 -6.62
N ARG A 28 -11.16 17.07 -7.09
CA ARG A 28 -10.27 15.98 -6.66
C ARG A 28 -8.91 16.51 -6.22
N PRO A 29 -8.32 15.94 -5.15
CA PRO A 29 -6.97 16.29 -4.76
C PRO A 29 -5.99 15.83 -5.85
N LEU A 30 -5.04 16.69 -6.17
CA LEU A 30 -3.92 16.38 -7.04
C LEU A 30 -2.65 16.28 -6.19
N ALA A 31 -2.15 15.05 -6.06
CA ALA A 31 -0.86 14.77 -5.47
C ALA A 31 0.22 14.66 -6.57
N GLY A 32 0.86 13.50 -6.71
CA GLY A 32 1.83 13.24 -7.78
C GLY A 32 1.25 13.20 -9.20
N GLY A 33 -0.07 13.01 -9.33
CA GLY A 33 -0.80 12.92 -10.61
C GLY A 33 -0.53 11.65 -11.43
N GLN A 34 0.21 10.68 -10.90
CA GLN A 34 0.67 9.51 -11.67
C GLN A 34 -0.42 8.45 -11.93
N SER A 35 -1.56 8.52 -11.22
CA SER A 35 -2.75 7.70 -11.49
C SER A 35 -3.89 8.54 -12.07
N LEU A 36 -4.19 9.68 -11.42
CA LEU A 36 -5.31 10.55 -11.81
C LEU A 36 -5.15 11.14 -13.22
N LEU A 37 -3.96 11.67 -13.58
CA LEU A 37 -3.78 12.29 -14.89
C LEU A 37 -3.88 11.27 -16.04
N PRO A 38 -3.31 10.05 -15.96
CA PRO A 38 -3.61 8.99 -16.93
C PRO A 38 -5.11 8.67 -17.05
N MET A 39 -5.84 8.55 -15.93
CA MET A 39 -7.29 8.33 -15.96
C MET A 39 -8.03 9.46 -16.67
N MET A 40 -7.62 10.71 -16.46
CA MET A 40 -8.18 11.87 -17.17
C MET A 40 -7.84 11.88 -18.66
N ALA A 41 -6.63 11.45 -19.03
CA ALA A 41 -6.21 11.35 -20.43
C ALA A 41 -7.09 10.35 -21.20
N LEU A 42 -7.41 9.23 -20.53
CA LEU A 42 -8.27 8.16 -21.03
C LEU A 42 -9.77 8.42 -20.84
N ARG A 43 -10.14 9.56 -20.24
CA ARG A 43 -11.53 9.96 -19.95
C ARG A 43 -12.29 9.00 -19.02
N VAL A 44 -11.55 8.26 -18.19
CA VAL A 44 -12.12 7.44 -17.10
C VAL A 44 -12.51 8.32 -15.91
N ALA A 45 -11.78 9.41 -15.69
CA ALA A 45 -12.09 10.44 -14.69
C ALA A 45 -12.20 11.81 -15.35
N ALA A 46 -13.12 12.66 -14.88
CA ALA A 46 -13.33 14.01 -15.40
C ALA A 46 -13.70 15.00 -14.27
N PRO A 47 -12.81 15.21 -13.29
CA PRO A 47 -13.06 16.16 -12.22
C PRO A 47 -13.21 17.59 -12.76
N ARG A 48 -14.06 18.39 -12.13
CA ARG A 48 -14.28 19.80 -12.49
C ARG A 48 -13.16 20.70 -11.98
N MET A 49 -12.54 20.31 -10.87
CA MET A 49 -11.41 21.00 -10.28
C MET A 49 -10.34 20.02 -9.82
N LEU A 50 -9.08 20.41 -10.00
CA LEU A 50 -7.94 19.79 -9.35
C LEU A 50 -7.41 20.71 -8.26
N VAL A 51 -7.34 20.19 -7.03
CA VAL A 51 -6.79 20.89 -5.86
C VAL A 51 -5.39 20.34 -5.60
N ASP A 52 -4.35 21.05 -6.03
CA ASP A 52 -2.96 20.63 -5.91
C ASP A 52 -2.46 20.76 -4.47
N LEU A 53 -2.14 19.63 -3.85
CA LEU A 53 -1.65 19.56 -2.48
C LEU A 53 -0.15 19.90 -2.36
N GLY A 54 0.52 20.15 -3.49
CA GLY A 54 1.97 20.30 -3.58
C GLY A 54 2.53 21.52 -2.84
N GLY A 55 1.71 22.55 -2.65
CA GLY A 55 2.05 23.80 -1.95
C GLY A 55 1.70 23.82 -0.46
N ILE A 56 1.15 22.73 0.09
CA ILE A 56 0.75 22.66 1.50
C ILE A 56 1.92 22.15 2.35
N ASP A 57 2.38 22.99 3.28
CA ASP A 57 3.45 22.63 4.21
C ASP A 57 3.03 21.48 5.16
N GLY A 58 4.02 20.69 5.58
CA GLY A 58 3.79 19.57 6.52
C GLY A 58 3.38 18.25 5.86
N LEU A 59 2.73 18.25 4.69
CA LEU A 59 2.31 16.99 4.03
C LEU A 59 3.47 16.14 3.49
N ARG A 60 4.66 16.73 3.35
CA ARG A 60 5.90 16.07 2.88
C ARG A 60 6.85 15.69 4.01
N GLN A 61 6.47 15.92 5.27
CA GLN A 61 7.33 15.65 6.40
C GLN A 61 7.12 14.21 6.88
N SER A 62 8.23 13.56 7.20
CA SER A 62 8.24 12.30 7.94
C SER A 62 9.01 12.50 9.23
N SER A 63 8.60 11.81 10.29
CA SER A 63 9.20 11.94 11.63
C SER A 63 9.17 10.62 12.36
N VAL A 64 10.31 10.26 12.93
CA VAL A 64 10.43 9.15 13.87
C VAL A 64 9.82 9.57 15.22
N LEU A 65 8.93 8.74 15.74
CA LEU A 65 8.31 8.85 17.06
C LEU A 65 8.87 7.71 17.95
N PRO A 66 8.56 7.67 19.27
CA PRO A 66 9.12 6.65 20.16
C PRO A 66 8.77 5.20 19.78
N GLU A 67 7.56 4.94 19.30
CA GLU A 67 7.05 3.58 19.01
C GLU A 67 6.60 3.41 17.55
N SER A 68 6.69 4.47 16.76
CA SER A 68 6.17 4.52 15.40
C SER A 68 6.94 5.55 14.55
N MET A 69 6.64 5.59 13.27
CA MET A 69 7.06 6.67 12.38
C MET A 69 5.84 7.23 11.67
N ARG A 70 5.73 8.56 11.64
CA ARG A 70 4.78 9.25 10.78
C ARG A 70 5.42 9.51 9.41
N ILE A 71 4.73 9.13 8.35
CA ILE A 71 5.14 9.32 6.95
C ILE A 71 4.12 10.24 6.28
N GLY A 72 4.55 11.39 5.77
CA GLY A 72 3.68 12.35 5.11
C GLY A 72 3.08 11.83 3.79
N ALA A 73 1.81 12.17 3.53
CA ALA A 73 1.09 11.70 2.34
C ALA A 73 1.70 12.21 1.01
N MET A 74 2.36 13.36 1.03
CA MET A 74 2.98 13.97 -0.15
C MET A 74 4.47 13.61 -0.29
N VAL A 75 5.00 12.73 0.56
CA VAL A 75 6.33 12.16 0.36
C VAL A 75 6.31 11.27 -0.90
N THR A 76 7.29 11.45 -1.78
CA THR A 76 7.35 10.69 -3.03
C THR A 76 7.86 9.28 -2.78
N HIS A 77 7.49 8.32 -3.64
CA HIS A 77 8.05 6.97 -3.55
C HIS A 77 9.58 6.98 -3.69
N ALA A 78 10.14 7.88 -4.51
CA ALA A 78 11.59 8.03 -4.62
C ALA A 78 12.22 8.50 -3.30
N ALA A 79 11.61 9.47 -2.60
CA ALA A 79 12.11 9.95 -1.31
C ALA A 79 12.05 8.84 -0.24
N ASN A 80 10.93 8.11 -0.16
CA ASN A 80 10.82 6.96 0.74
C ASN A 80 11.84 5.86 0.43
N ALA A 81 12.06 5.55 -0.85
CA ALA A 81 13.02 4.52 -1.26
C ALA A 81 14.48 4.89 -0.90
N SER A 82 14.78 6.19 -0.81
CA SER A 82 16.09 6.69 -0.39
C SER A 82 16.21 7.01 1.10
N SER A 83 15.13 6.83 1.88
CA SER A 83 15.10 7.21 3.29
C SER A 83 15.82 6.17 4.14
N LEU A 84 16.83 6.61 4.89
CA LEU A 84 17.54 5.75 5.84
C LEU A 84 16.59 5.26 6.95
N ASP A 85 15.70 6.12 7.44
CA ASP A 85 14.72 5.74 8.47
C ASP A 85 13.77 4.65 7.97
N ILE A 86 13.27 4.76 6.74
CA ILE A 86 12.44 3.71 6.13
C ILE A 86 13.23 2.41 5.97
N TRP A 87 14.47 2.48 5.49
CA TRP A 87 15.32 1.31 5.34
C TRP A 87 15.61 0.61 6.67
N MET A 88 15.89 1.37 7.74
CA MET A 88 16.19 0.83 9.06
C MET A 88 14.96 0.26 9.78
N HIS A 89 13.83 0.96 9.71
CA HIS A 89 12.66 0.64 10.53
C HIS A 89 11.58 -0.17 9.79
N PHE A 90 11.52 -0.08 8.46
CA PHE A 90 10.47 -0.71 7.65
C PHE A 90 11.08 -1.44 6.43
N PRO A 91 11.87 -2.50 6.64
CA PRO A 91 12.49 -3.26 5.56
C PRO A 91 11.47 -3.76 4.53
N LEU A 92 10.27 -4.15 4.96
CA LEU A 92 9.17 -4.51 4.05
C LEU A 92 8.83 -3.40 3.05
N MET A 93 8.70 -2.16 3.54
CA MET A 93 8.38 -1.00 2.70
C MET A 93 9.54 -0.67 1.78
N SER A 94 10.77 -0.74 2.30
CA SER A 94 11.99 -0.54 1.51
C SER A 94 12.09 -1.55 0.36
N GLU A 95 11.85 -2.84 0.60
CA GLU A 95 11.82 -3.86 -0.46
C GLU A 95 10.74 -3.55 -1.50
N ALA A 96 9.49 -3.36 -1.06
CA ALA A 96 8.35 -3.13 -1.95
C ALA A 96 8.51 -1.88 -2.84
N LEU A 97 9.13 -0.80 -2.35
CA LEU A 97 9.32 0.43 -3.13
C LEU A 97 10.19 0.25 -4.38
N HIS A 98 11.04 -0.77 -4.44
CA HIS A 98 11.82 -1.09 -5.64
C HIS A 98 10.96 -1.62 -6.80
N HIS A 99 9.81 -2.18 -6.46
CA HIS A 99 8.85 -2.74 -7.40
C HIS A 99 7.88 -1.69 -7.96
N VAL A 100 7.64 -0.61 -7.19
CA VAL A 100 6.74 0.47 -7.58
C VAL A 100 7.27 1.20 -8.82
N ALA A 101 6.67 0.91 -9.97
CA ALA A 101 6.87 1.60 -11.24
C ALA A 101 8.35 1.81 -11.62
N HIS A 102 8.64 2.91 -12.31
CA HIS A 102 10.01 3.33 -12.67
C HIS A 102 10.37 4.66 -12.02
N GLN A 103 11.65 5.02 -12.07
CA GLN A 103 12.19 6.22 -11.43
C GLN A 103 11.38 7.50 -11.74
N ALA A 104 11.01 7.72 -13.01
CA ALA A 104 10.24 8.91 -13.40
C ALA A 104 8.87 8.99 -12.71
N VAL A 105 8.19 7.84 -12.56
CA VAL A 105 6.92 7.74 -11.84
C VAL A 105 7.16 7.91 -10.34
N ARG A 106 8.15 7.23 -9.76
CA ARG A 106 8.47 7.32 -8.31
C ARG A 106 8.88 8.71 -7.87
N SER A 107 9.52 9.50 -8.73
CA SER A 107 9.89 10.89 -8.43
C SER A 107 8.70 11.83 -8.29
N ARG A 108 7.50 11.42 -8.75
CA ARG A 108 6.28 12.22 -8.66
C ARG A 108 5.20 11.57 -7.83
N GLY A 109 4.97 10.26 -8.02
CA GLY A 109 4.01 9.47 -7.28
C GLY A 109 4.28 9.57 -5.79
N THR A 110 3.22 9.86 -5.03
CA THR A 110 3.32 10.07 -3.59
C THR A 110 2.76 8.87 -2.84
N PHE A 111 3.29 8.65 -1.65
CA PHE A 111 2.87 7.59 -0.75
C PHE A 111 1.37 7.65 -0.47
N GLY A 112 0.86 8.81 -0.01
CA GLY A 112 -0.57 9.00 0.22
C GLY A 112 -1.40 8.96 -1.05
N GLY A 113 -0.86 9.38 -2.19
CA GLY A 113 -1.55 9.26 -3.48
C GLY A 113 -1.79 7.82 -3.88
N SER A 114 -0.81 6.93 -3.66
CA SER A 114 -0.96 5.49 -3.89
C SER A 114 -2.01 4.87 -2.97
N LEU A 115 -2.02 5.25 -1.68
CA LEU A 115 -2.98 4.74 -0.70
C LEU A 115 -4.40 5.23 -0.98
N ALA A 116 -4.60 6.53 -1.22
CA ALA A 116 -5.91 7.11 -1.51
C ALA A 116 -6.47 6.65 -2.87
N HIS A 117 -5.59 6.34 -3.84
CA HIS A 117 -6.02 5.75 -5.11
C HIS A 117 -6.54 4.32 -4.95
N ALA A 118 -6.00 3.56 -3.98
CA ALA A 118 -6.47 2.21 -3.61
C ALA A 118 -6.63 1.25 -4.80
N ASP A 119 -5.66 1.25 -5.71
CA ASP A 119 -5.56 0.18 -6.70
C ASP A 119 -5.22 -1.13 -5.97
N ALA A 120 -6.05 -2.15 -6.15
CA ALA A 120 -5.83 -3.49 -5.59
C ALA A 120 -4.50 -4.13 -6.05
N GLY A 121 -3.93 -3.64 -7.15
CA GLY A 121 -2.64 -4.04 -7.68
C GLY A 121 -1.44 -3.26 -7.14
N ALA A 122 -1.65 -2.23 -6.31
CA ALA A 122 -0.58 -1.40 -5.77
C ALA A 122 0.04 -2.02 -4.50
N GLU A 123 1.36 -1.84 -4.35
CA GLU A 123 2.14 -2.45 -3.29
C GLU A 123 1.92 -1.74 -1.93
N MET A 124 1.79 -0.41 -1.94
CA MET A 124 1.70 0.38 -0.70
C MET A 124 0.46 0.07 0.14
N PRO A 125 -0.76 -0.12 -0.43
CA PRO A 125 -1.90 -0.63 0.34
C PRO A 125 -1.61 -1.95 1.06
N LEU A 126 -0.94 -2.91 0.42
CA LEU A 126 -0.55 -4.18 1.04
C LEU A 126 0.43 -3.95 2.19
N VAL A 127 1.50 -3.20 1.92
CA VAL A 127 2.58 -2.95 2.88
C VAL A 127 2.07 -2.24 4.13
N VAL A 128 1.28 -1.18 3.96
CA VAL A 128 0.72 -0.43 5.10
C VAL A 128 -0.26 -1.28 5.90
N SER A 129 -1.03 -2.16 5.24
CA SER A 129 -1.89 -3.12 5.92
C SER A 129 -1.12 -4.20 6.68
N ALA A 130 0.01 -4.66 6.12
CA ALA A 130 0.89 -5.62 6.77
C ALA A 130 1.54 -5.03 8.04
N LEU A 131 1.95 -3.77 7.97
CA LEU A 131 2.62 -3.05 9.06
C LEU A 131 1.65 -2.45 10.09
N ASP A 132 0.36 -2.81 10.05
CA ASP A 132 -0.68 -2.28 10.94
C ASP A 132 -0.72 -0.73 10.98
N GLY A 133 -0.52 -0.09 9.81
CA GLY A 133 -0.48 1.37 9.71
C GLY A 133 -1.82 2.05 9.98
N MET A 134 -1.75 3.26 10.54
CA MET A 134 -2.89 4.13 10.83
C MET A 134 -2.89 5.32 9.86
N LEU A 135 -3.90 5.39 8.99
CA LEU A 135 -4.05 6.47 8.02
C LEU A 135 -4.66 7.70 8.70
N LEU A 136 -4.03 8.85 8.50
CA LEU A 136 -4.37 10.12 9.16
C LEU A 136 -5.15 11.01 8.19
N LEU A 137 -6.42 11.25 8.50
CA LEU A 137 -7.34 12.02 7.68
C LEU A 137 -7.66 13.35 8.35
N GLU A 138 -7.76 14.39 7.54
CA GLU A 138 -8.20 15.73 7.95
C GLU A 138 -9.32 16.16 7.02
N GLY A 139 -10.44 16.62 7.59
CA GLY A 139 -11.60 17.06 6.82
C GLY A 139 -12.38 18.17 7.52
N PRO A 140 -13.58 18.51 7.02
CA PRO A 140 -14.39 19.59 7.60
C PRO A 140 -14.84 19.31 9.04
N GLY A 141 -14.92 18.03 9.43
CA GLY A 141 -15.21 17.59 10.80
C GLY A 141 -13.98 17.54 11.72
N GLY A 142 -12.80 17.90 11.24
CA GLY A 142 -11.52 17.79 11.96
C GLY A 142 -10.74 16.51 11.63
N SER A 143 -9.78 16.20 12.50
CA SER A 143 -8.85 15.08 12.34
C SER A 143 -9.45 13.75 12.76
N ARG A 144 -9.15 12.67 12.03
CA ARG A 144 -9.38 11.29 12.49
C ARG A 144 -8.31 10.34 11.95
N SER A 145 -8.24 9.15 12.54
CA SER A 145 -7.38 8.07 12.05
C SER A 145 -8.19 6.80 11.75
N VAL A 146 -7.74 6.03 10.77
CA VAL A 146 -8.36 4.78 10.32
C VAL A 146 -7.28 3.72 10.17
N ALA A 147 -7.50 2.53 10.74
CA ALA A 147 -6.58 1.42 10.55
C ALA A 147 -6.55 1.00 9.07
N ALA A 148 -5.38 0.62 8.56
CA ALA A 148 -5.22 0.22 7.17
C ALA A 148 -6.19 -0.88 6.72
N VAL A 149 -6.46 -1.85 7.61
CA VAL A 149 -7.39 -2.95 7.37
C VAL A 149 -8.85 -2.49 7.16
N ASP A 150 -9.23 -1.35 7.74
CA ASP A 150 -10.57 -0.76 7.62
C ASP A 150 -10.61 0.33 6.54
N PHE A 151 -9.45 0.88 6.17
CA PHE A 151 -9.34 1.94 5.19
C PHE A 151 -9.57 1.45 3.76
N PHE A 152 -9.07 0.27 3.39
CA PHE A 152 -9.24 -0.28 2.03
C PHE A 152 -10.52 -1.11 1.93
N GLN A 153 -11.53 -0.53 1.28
CA GLN A 153 -12.87 -1.13 1.21
C GLN A 153 -13.14 -1.85 -0.12
N GLY A 154 -12.28 -1.65 -1.12
CA GLY A 154 -12.32 -2.33 -2.41
C GLY A 154 -11.44 -1.61 -3.44
N HIS A 155 -11.50 -2.06 -4.69
CA HIS A 155 -10.71 -1.47 -5.77
C HIS A 155 -11.18 -0.02 -6.02
N TYR A 156 -10.27 0.95 -5.88
CA TYR A 156 -10.56 2.39 -5.92
C TYR A 156 -11.55 2.89 -4.88
N THR A 157 -11.77 2.13 -3.80
CA THR A 157 -12.73 2.45 -2.74
C THR A 157 -12.01 2.45 -1.40
N THR A 158 -12.09 3.58 -0.70
CA THR A 158 -11.47 3.77 0.62
C THR A 158 -12.47 4.30 1.62
N ALA A 159 -12.06 4.36 2.89
CA ALA A 159 -12.82 5.02 3.95
C ALA A 159 -12.69 6.56 3.96
N ILE A 160 -12.09 7.18 2.94
CA ILE A 160 -12.05 8.66 2.79
C ILE A 160 -13.46 9.16 2.50
N GLU A 161 -13.93 10.11 3.29
CA GLU A 161 -15.22 10.78 3.12
C GLU A 161 -15.08 12.08 2.30
N PRO A 162 -16.19 12.62 1.77
CA PRO A 162 -16.17 13.88 1.02
C PRO A 162 -15.49 15.03 1.80
N GLY A 163 -14.61 15.77 1.13
CA GLY A 163 -13.85 16.87 1.72
C GLY A 163 -12.63 16.45 2.55
N GLU A 164 -12.40 15.15 2.78
CA GLU A 164 -11.23 14.69 3.53
C GLU A 164 -9.96 14.58 2.68
N ILE A 165 -8.83 14.83 3.32
CA ILE A 165 -7.48 14.69 2.78
C ILE A 165 -6.70 13.70 3.66
N LEU A 166 -6.10 12.69 3.03
CA LEU A 166 -5.07 11.86 3.64
C LEU A 166 -3.80 12.69 3.82
N THR A 167 -3.42 12.94 5.08
CA THR A 167 -2.26 13.79 5.41
C THR A 167 -0.99 12.98 5.69
N GLY A 168 -1.13 11.71 6.05
CA GLY A 168 -0.01 10.80 6.25
C GLY A 168 -0.46 9.46 6.81
N VAL A 169 0.53 8.65 7.19
CA VAL A 169 0.32 7.38 7.86
C VAL A 169 1.25 7.30 9.05
N GLU A 170 0.75 6.86 10.19
CA GLU A 170 1.58 6.45 11.31
C GLU A 170 1.77 4.94 11.27
N VAL A 171 3.02 4.48 11.21
CA VAL A 171 3.37 3.05 11.10
C VAL A 171 4.12 2.63 12.36
N PRO A 172 3.59 1.69 13.17
CA PRO A 172 4.26 1.21 14.37
C PRO A 172 5.54 0.44 14.03
N PHE A 173 6.54 0.50 14.90
CA PHE A 173 7.71 -0.37 14.79
C PHE A 173 7.34 -1.81 15.10
N SER A 174 8.04 -2.74 14.45
CA SER A 174 7.80 -4.17 14.59
C SER A 174 9.09 -4.91 14.91
N ASP A 175 8.98 -5.92 15.76
CA ASP A 175 10.04 -6.88 16.08
C ASP A 175 10.06 -8.08 15.12
N MET A 176 9.28 -8.04 14.04
CA MET A 176 9.24 -9.08 13.01
C MET A 176 10.28 -8.82 11.91
N GLU A 177 10.86 -9.90 11.40
CA GLU A 177 11.59 -9.91 10.14
C GLU A 177 10.60 -10.03 8.98
N TRP A 178 10.87 -9.32 7.89
CA TRP A 178 9.94 -9.18 6.77
C TRP A 178 10.54 -9.65 5.46
N ALA A 179 9.70 -10.19 4.59
CA ALA A 179 10.02 -10.48 3.19
C ALA A 179 8.87 -10.05 2.29
N PHE A 180 9.19 -9.39 1.17
CA PHE A 180 8.25 -9.04 0.11
C PHE A 180 8.56 -9.84 -1.16
N GLU A 181 7.53 -10.37 -1.80
CA GLU A 181 7.62 -11.09 -3.07
C GLU A 181 6.50 -10.65 -3.99
N GLU A 182 6.82 -10.34 -5.24
CA GLU A 182 5.82 -10.11 -6.27
C GLU A 182 6.22 -10.74 -7.60
N LEU A 183 5.23 -10.90 -8.47
CA LEU A 183 5.49 -11.14 -9.88
C LEU A 183 4.62 -10.21 -10.73
N ALA A 184 5.29 -9.36 -11.49
CA ALA A 184 4.73 -8.61 -12.59
C ALA A 184 5.22 -9.18 -13.92
N ARG A 185 4.56 -8.82 -15.04
CA ARG A 185 5.01 -9.26 -16.38
C ARG A 185 6.39 -8.70 -16.73
N ARG A 186 6.66 -7.49 -16.25
CA ARG A 186 7.88 -6.70 -16.49
C ARG A 186 8.09 -5.83 -15.25
N SER A 187 9.34 -5.46 -14.99
CA SER A 187 9.63 -4.51 -13.91
C SER A 187 8.82 -3.23 -14.09
N GLY A 188 8.18 -2.76 -13.02
CA GLY A 188 7.37 -1.54 -12.99
C GLY A 188 5.91 -1.67 -13.47
N ASP A 189 5.51 -2.83 -14.03
CA ASP A 189 4.09 -3.15 -14.22
C ASP A 189 3.43 -3.45 -12.85
N LEU A 190 2.12 -3.24 -12.73
CA LEU A 190 1.36 -3.73 -11.56
C LEU A 190 1.51 -5.26 -11.43
N ALA A 191 1.64 -5.74 -10.19
CA ALA A 191 1.82 -7.16 -9.93
C ALA A 191 0.59 -8.00 -10.34
N ILE A 192 0.84 -9.20 -10.85
CA ILE A 192 -0.18 -10.23 -11.03
C ILE A 192 -0.59 -10.81 -9.67
N ALA A 193 0.37 -10.99 -8.79
CA ALA A 193 0.19 -11.35 -7.39
C ALA A 193 1.39 -10.81 -6.59
N MET A 194 1.16 -10.51 -5.32
CA MET A 194 2.19 -10.12 -4.37
C MET A 194 1.90 -10.73 -2.99
N ALA A 195 2.96 -10.94 -2.21
CA ALA A 195 2.92 -11.50 -0.88
C ALA A 195 3.88 -10.73 0.04
N ALA A 196 3.42 -10.43 1.25
CA ALA A 196 4.24 -9.94 2.34
C ALA A 196 4.14 -10.92 3.50
N ALA A 197 5.29 -11.32 4.04
CA ALA A 197 5.37 -12.15 5.24
C ALA A 197 6.22 -11.44 6.29
N GLY A 198 5.69 -11.34 7.51
CA GLY A 198 6.38 -10.87 8.70
C GLY A 198 6.38 -11.97 9.75
N LEU A 199 7.55 -12.37 10.25
CA LEU A 199 7.67 -13.40 11.27
C LEU A 199 8.55 -12.92 12.42
N ARG A 200 8.19 -13.29 13.64
CA ARG A 200 9.12 -13.28 14.78
C ARG A 200 9.45 -14.71 15.13
N ILE A 201 10.72 -15.08 15.03
CA ILE A 201 11.21 -16.44 15.26
C ILE A 201 12.08 -16.43 16.52
N GLU A 202 11.81 -17.36 17.44
CA GLU A 202 12.60 -17.58 18.66
C GLU A 202 12.98 -19.06 18.72
N ASP A 203 14.28 -19.36 18.78
CA ASP A 203 14.81 -20.73 18.80
C ASP A 203 14.28 -21.62 17.66
N GLY A 204 14.13 -21.03 16.46
CA GLY A 204 13.60 -21.71 15.27
C GLY A 204 12.07 -21.83 15.24
N ILE A 205 11.36 -21.38 16.28
CA ILE A 205 9.90 -21.45 16.40
C ILE A 205 9.26 -20.10 16.08
N CYS A 206 8.25 -20.10 15.21
CA CYS A 206 7.48 -18.89 14.91
C CYS A 206 6.58 -18.50 16.10
N ARG A 207 6.75 -17.27 16.61
CA ARG A 207 5.99 -16.72 17.76
C ARG A 207 5.00 -15.63 17.38
N LYS A 208 5.22 -14.96 16.25
CA LYS A 208 4.29 -14.01 15.64
C LYS A 208 4.37 -14.19 14.13
N ALA A 209 3.23 -14.07 13.47
CA ALA A 209 3.13 -14.12 12.02
C ALA A 209 2.17 -13.04 11.53
N ARG A 210 2.53 -12.41 10.41
CA ARG A 210 1.68 -11.52 9.62
C ARG A 210 1.85 -11.86 8.16
N LEU A 211 0.80 -12.37 7.53
CA LEU A 211 0.84 -12.82 6.15
C LEU A 211 -0.23 -12.08 5.35
N MET A 212 0.22 -11.33 4.34
CA MET A 212 -0.67 -10.53 3.48
C MET A 212 -0.48 -10.91 2.02
N LEU A 213 -1.58 -10.89 1.26
CA LEU A 213 -1.63 -11.12 -0.18
C LEU A 213 -2.29 -9.94 -0.89
N GLY A 214 -1.75 -9.56 -2.06
CA GLY A 214 -2.23 -8.46 -2.89
C GLY A 214 -2.36 -8.85 -4.36
N SER A 215 -3.02 -8.01 -5.16
CA SER A 215 -3.35 -8.23 -6.58
C SER A 215 -4.17 -9.48 -6.92
N ILE A 216 -4.66 -10.20 -5.91
CA ILE A 216 -5.49 -11.41 -6.07
C ILE A 216 -6.94 -11.22 -5.59
N SER A 217 -7.26 -10.07 -5.01
CA SER A 217 -8.60 -9.67 -4.59
C SER A 217 -8.83 -8.19 -4.94
N ASP A 218 -9.94 -7.61 -4.49
CA ASP A 218 -10.23 -6.18 -4.64
C ASP A 218 -9.51 -5.28 -3.61
N ARG A 219 -8.84 -5.88 -2.64
CA ARG A 219 -8.09 -5.22 -1.56
C ARG A 219 -6.99 -6.14 -1.01
N PRO A 220 -6.06 -5.64 -0.18
CA PRO A 220 -5.13 -6.48 0.58
C PRO A 220 -5.87 -7.52 1.45
N ILE A 221 -5.43 -8.78 1.40
CA ILE A 221 -6.03 -9.87 2.18
C ILE A 221 -5.04 -10.39 3.21
N ARG A 222 -5.50 -10.52 4.46
CA ARG A 222 -4.75 -11.15 5.54
C ARG A 222 -5.03 -12.64 5.60
N ALA A 223 -3.98 -13.45 5.56
CA ALA A 223 -4.04 -14.91 5.58
C ALA A 223 -4.08 -15.45 7.02
N VAL A 224 -5.15 -15.14 7.77
CA VAL A 224 -5.29 -15.43 9.20
C VAL A 224 -5.14 -16.93 9.53
N ALA A 225 -5.69 -17.82 8.70
CA ALA A 225 -5.57 -19.27 8.90
C ALA A 225 -4.11 -19.76 8.81
N ALA A 226 -3.34 -19.20 7.86
CA ALA A 226 -1.93 -19.53 7.71
C ALA A 226 -1.07 -18.94 8.83
N GLU A 227 -1.39 -17.72 9.29
CA GLU A 227 -0.73 -17.14 10.47
C GLU A 227 -0.91 -18.04 11.69
N ALA A 228 -2.15 -18.42 12.00
CA ALA A 228 -2.46 -19.30 13.13
C ALA A 228 -1.79 -20.68 13.01
N TYR A 229 -1.63 -21.19 11.78
CA TYR A 229 -0.89 -22.42 11.53
C TYR A 229 0.62 -22.27 11.76
N LEU A 230 1.22 -21.11 11.55
CA LEU A 230 2.66 -20.93 11.78
C LEU A 230 3.02 -20.81 13.26
N ILE A 231 2.15 -20.24 14.08
CA ILE A 231 2.42 -20.03 15.51
C ILE A 231 2.77 -21.36 16.21
N ASP A 232 3.83 -21.30 17.03
CA ASP A 232 4.40 -22.40 17.82
C ASP A 232 4.91 -23.58 16.99
N ARG A 233 5.22 -23.37 15.71
CA ARG A 233 5.85 -24.36 14.83
C ARG A 233 7.23 -23.92 14.35
N GLU A 234 8.10 -24.90 14.15
CA GLU A 234 9.36 -24.73 13.44
C GLU A 234 9.11 -24.59 11.92
N LEU A 235 9.80 -23.66 11.27
CA LEU A 235 9.67 -23.36 9.84
C LEU A 235 10.33 -24.42 8.93
N THR A 236 9.94 -25.67 9.12
CA THR A 236 10.38 -26.77 8.24
C THR A 236 9.80 -26.61 6.83
N PRO A 237 10.41 -27.21 5.79
CA PRO A 237 9.87 -27.15 4.44
C PRO A 237 8.43 -27.66 4.30
N SER A 238 7.98 -28.62 5.13
CA SER A 238 6.58 -29.07 5.14
C SER A 238 5.64 -28.06 5.76
N VAL A 239 6.03 -27.42 6.87
CA VAL A 239 5.24 -26.36 7.52
C VAL A 239 5.08 -25.16 6.58
N ILE A 240 6.16 -24.76 5.91
CA ILE A 240 6.13 -23.67 4.93
C ILE A 240 5.16 -23.99 3.77
N ARG A 241 5.21 -25.22 3.23
CA ARG A 241 4.29 -25.64 2.15
C ARG A 241 2.83 -25.57 2.57
N GLU A 242 2.52 -26.08 3.76
CA GLU A 242 1.15 -26.10 4.29
C GLU A 242 0.63 -24.68 4.58
N ALA A 243 1.43 -23.86 5.27
CA ALA A 243 1.09 -22.47 5.55
C ALA A 243 0.81 -21.68 4.25
N SER A 244 1.61 -21.91 3.20
CA SER A 244 1.43 -21.23 1.92
C SER A 244 0.13 -21.65 1.21
N ALA A 245 -0.30 -22.91 1.36
CA ALA A 245 -1.57 -23.38 0.83
C ALA A 245 -2.76 -22.82 1.62
N LEU A 246 -2.65 -22.78 2.95
CA LEU A 246 -3.64 -22.14 3.81
C LEU A 246 -3.77 -20.65 3.53
N ALA A 247 -2.69 -19.98 3.11
CA ALA A 247 -2.68 -18.54 2.91
C ALA A 247 -3.60 -18.07 1.78
N THR A 248 -3.87 -18.95 0.81
CA THR A 248 -4.73 -18.66 -0.34
C THR A 248 -6.11 -19.32 -0.24
N THR A 249 -6.40 -19.98 0.89
CA THR A 249 -7.71 -20.59 1.15
C THR A 249 -8.78 -19.49 1.28
N ASP A 250 -9.98 -19.75 0.76
CA ASP A 250 -11.14 -18.85 0.78
C ASP A 250 -10.95 -17.50 0.04
N ILE A 251 -9.97 -17.40 -0.87
CA ILE A 251 -9.79 -16.23 -1.74
C ILE A 251 -10.32 -16.52 -3.14
N HIS A 252 -11.16 -15.62 -3.65
CA HIS A 252 -11.70 -15.67 -5.00
C HIS A 252 -11.05 -14.63 -5.90
N ALA A 253 -10.02 -15.05 -6.65
CA ALA A 253 -9.38 -14.18 -7.63
C ALA A 253 -10.26 -13.94 -8.87
N ARG A 254 -9.99 -12.83 -9.57
CA ARG A 254 -10.62 -12.49 -10.85
C ARG A 254 -9.65 -12.72 -12.00
N SER A 255 -10.17 -13.24 -13.11
CA SER A 255 -9.45 -13.31 -14.38
C SER A 255 -9.50 -11.96 -15.08
N ASP A 256 -8.42 -11.60 -15.77
CA ASP A 256 -8.36 -10.44 -16.66
C ASP A 256 -7.53 -10.75 -17.91
N THR A 257 -7.20 -9.73 -18.71
CA THR A 257 -6.36 -9.90 -19.90
C THR A 257 -4.91 -10.28 -19.60
N HIS A 258 -4.49 -10.27 -18.34
CA HIS A 258 -3.11 -10.51 -17.92
C HIS A 258 -2.92 -11.89 -17.32
N ALA A 259 -3.91 -12.39 -16.59
CA ALA A 259 -3.84 -13.66 -15.90
C ALA A 259 -5.23 -14.22 -15.61
N SER A 260 -5.35 -15.56 -15.65
CA SER A 260 -6.53 -16.23 -15.12
C SER A 260 -6.53 -16.19 -13.58
N ALA A 261 -7.71 -16.34 -12.98
CA ALA A 261 -7.88 -16.47 -11.55
C ALA A 261 -7.04 -17.64 -10.99
N GLU A 262 -7.03 -18.78 -11.66
CA GLU A 262 -6.26 -19.97 -11.23
C GLU A 262 -4.75 -19.69 -11.24
N TYR A 263 -4.26 -18.97 -12.25
CA TYR A 263 -2.85 -18.58 -12.32
C TYR A 263 -2.48 -17.62 -11.18
N ARG A 264 -3.31 -16.61 -10.90
CA ARG A 264 -3.12 -15.68 -9.77
C ARG A 264 -3.05 -16.42 -8.44
N MET A 265 -3.97 -17.35 -8.22
CA MET A 265 -4.00 -18.16 -6.99
C MET A 265 -2.76 -19.05 -6.85
N SER A 266 -2.37 -19.76 -7.91
CA SER A 266 -1.15 -20.58 -7.92
C SER A 266 0.11 -19.75 -7.65
N LEU A 267 0.15 -18.54 -8.20
CA LEU A 267 1.26 -17.62 -8.05
C LEU A 267 1.33 -17.05 -6.64
N ALA A 268 0.21 -16.62 -6.06
CA ALA A 268 0.13 -16.14 -4.68
C ALA A 268 0.65 -17.18 -3.68
N THR A 269 0.22 -18.45 -3.80
CA THR A 269 0.73 -19.57 -3.00
C THR A 269 2.25 -19.71 -3.15
N THR A 270 2.76 -19.57 -4.38
CA THR A 270 4.20 -19.69 -4.68
C THR A 270 5.01 -18.53 -4.09
N LEU A 271 4.52 -17.30 -4.18
CA LEU A 271 5.18 -16.10 -3.65
C LEU A 271 5.19 -16.13 -2.11
N MET A 272 4.08 -16.51 -1.48
CA MET A 272 4.03 -16.71 -0.03
C MET A 272 5.06 -17.75 0.43
N ARG A 273 5.15 -18.87 -0.31
CA ARG A 273 6.16 -19.91 -0.03
C ARG A 273 7.59 -19.37 -0.13
N ARG A 274 7.88 -18.54 -1.12
CA ARG A 274 9.21 -17.91 -1.28
C ARG A 274 9.52 -16.97 -0.12
N ALA A 275 8.58 -16.10 0.24
CA ALA A 275 8.74 -15.17 1.35
C ALA A 275 9.02 -15.90 2.68
N LEU A 276 8.22 -16.93 3.00
CA LEU A 276 8.43 -17.76 4.18
C LEU A 276 9.75 -18.53 4.15
N THR A 277 10.19 -18.99 2.97
CA THR A 277 11.48 -19.68 2.81
C THR A 277 12.65 -18.73 3.05
N ARG A 278 12.60 -17.51 2.51
CA ARG A 278 13.62 -16.47 2.74
C ARG A 278 13.81 -16.18 4.22
N LEU A 279 12.70 -16.00 4.94
CA LEU A 279 12.70 -15.78 6.39
C LEU A 279 13.25 -16.99 7.16
N ALA A 280 12.90 -18.21 6.76
CA ALA A 280 13.40 -19.42 7.40
C ALA A 280 14.92 -19.64 7.21
N THR A 281 15.49 -19.18 6.09
CA THR A 281 16.91 -19.37 5.79
C THR A 281 17.78 -18.14 6.09
N GLY A 282 17.18 -17.00 6.48
CA GLY A 282 17.89 -15.72 6.63
C GLY A 282 18.50 -15.20 5.32
N ALA A 283 17.93 -15.58 4.17
CA ALA A 283 18.43 -15.17 2.86
C ALA A 283 17.75 -13.86 2.44
N PHE A 284 18.47 -12.75 2.61
CA PHE A 284 18.08 -11.41 2.20
C PHE A 284 18.93 -10.91 1.03
#